data_AF-A0A9X2JYC1-F1
#
_entry.id   AF-A0A9X2JYC1-F1
#
_cell.length_a   1.000
_cell.length_b   1.000
_cell.length_c   1.000
_cell.angle_alpha   90.00
_cell.angle_beta   90.00
_cell.angle_gamma   90.00
#
_symmetry.space_group_name_H-M   'P 1'
#
loop_
_entity.id
_entity.type
_entity.pdbx_description
1 polymer ?
#
loop_
_entity_poly.entity_id
_entity_poly.type
_entity_poly.pdbx_seq_one_letter_code
_entity_poly.pdbx_strand_id
1 'polypeptide(L)'
;MRDTVFCAIPADADTDAISESVHAMVERVATYVPGYRLRAEPQFDGPRDDWAGKARVAVFLEVKGIGDYLPAWAGNLDIMTAAAARVGEQLAARRGTTK
;
A
#
# COMPACT_ATOMS: atom_id res chain seq x y z
N MET A 1 4.62 10.42 -6.74
CA MET A 1 3.15 10.22 -6.71
C MET A 1 2.66 10.22 -5.26
N ARG A 2 1.42 10.65 -4.99
CA ARG A 2 0.76 10.52 -3.68
C ARG A 2 -0.61 9.89 -3.86
N ASP A 3 -0.95 8.98 -2.96
CA ASP A 3 -2.24 8.28 -2.94
C ASP A 3 -2.84 8.37 -1.54
N THR A 4 -4.15 8.53 -1.47
CA THR A 4 -4.90 8.48 -0.21
C THR A 4 -5.93 7.39 -0.32
N VAL A 5 -5.91 6.45 0.62
CA VAL A 5 -6.88 5.35 0.69
C VAL A 5 -7.79 5.61 1.88
N PHE A 6 -9.10 5.66 1.63
CA PHE A 6 -10.12 5.70 2.66
C PHE A 6 -10.87 4.38 2.69
N CYS A 7 -10.90 3.73 3.86
CA CYS A 7 -11.69 2.53 4.07
C CYS A 7 -12.69 2.77 5.19
N ALA A 8 -13.96 2.45 4.93
CA ALA A 8 -14.97 2.38 5.98
C ALA A 8 -14.72 1.14 6.84
N ILE A 9 -14.70 1.31 8.16
CA ILE A 9 -14.44 0.26 9.13
C ILE A 9 -15.57 0.19 10.17
N PRO A 10 -15.79 -0.97 10.82
CA PRO A 10 -16.69 -1.05 11.97
C PRO A 10 -16.35 0.00 13.03
N ALA A 11 -17.36 0.49 13.76
CA ALA A 11 -17.16 1.50 14.80
C ALA A 11 -16.30 1.00 15.97
N ASP A 12 -16.29 -0.32 16.20
CA ASP A 12 -15.56 -1.05 17.23
C ASP A 12 -14.31 -1.76 16.69
N ALA A 13 -13.84 -1.38 15.50
CA ALA A 13 -12.66 -2.00 14.90
C ALA A 13 -11.40 -1.77 15.76
N ASP A 14 -10.57 -2.80 15.87
CA ASP A 14 -9.25 -2.73 16.49
C ASP A 14 -8.30 -1.92 15.61
N THR A 15 -8.07 -0.66 16.00
CA THR A 15 -7.23 0.27 15.24
C THR A 15 -5.76 -0.09 15.29
N ASP A 16 -5.31 -0.76 16.34
CA ASP A 16 -3.91 -1.17 16.50
C ASP A 16 -3.61 -2.33 15.56
N ALA A 17 -4.49 -3.33 15.51
CA ALA A 17 -4.39 -4.44 14.55
C ALA A 17 -4.46 -3.95 13.09
N ILE A 18 -5.32 -2.96 12.79
CA ILE A 18 -5.36 -2.35 11.45
C ILE A 18 -4.04 -1.64 11.14
N SER A 19 -3.49 -0.89 12.09
CA SER A 19 -2.25 -0.15 11.91
C SER A 19 -1.06 -1.09 11.67
N GLU A 20 -0.95 -2.16 12.46
CA GLU A 20 0.05 -3.21 12.28
C GLU A 20 -0.06 -3.86 10.89
N SER A 21 -1.29 -4.20 10.47
CA SER A 21 -1.53 -4.76 9.14
C SER A 21 -1.15 -3.79 8.01
N VAL A 22 -1.38 -2.49 8.17
CA VAL A 22 -0.99 -1.47 7.18
C VAL A 22 0.53 -1.37 7.08
N HIS A 23 1.23 -1.29 8.22
CA HIS A 23 2.70 -1.27 8.25
C HIS A 23 3.31 -2.51 7.62
N ALA A 24 2.83 -3.71 7.97
CA ALA A 24 3.29 -4.96 7.39
C ALA A 24 3.04 -5.04 5.86
N MET A 25 1.95 -4.44 5.36
CA MET A 25 1.69 -4.36 3.93
C MET A 25 2.64 -3.36 3.24
N VAL A 26 2.89 -2.21 3.86
CA VAL A 26 3.82 -1.20 3.33
C VAL A 26 5.22 -1.79 3.20
N GLU A 27 5.71 -2.49 4.22
CA GLU A 27 7.00 -3.20 4.18
C GLU A 27 7.04 -4.23 3.05
N ARG A 28 5.96 -5.00 2.88
CA ARG A 28 5.86 -6.01 1.82
C ARG A 28 5.89 -5.38 0.42
N VAL A 29 5.21 -4.26 0.21
CA VAL A 29 5.25 -3.53 -1.07
C VAL A 29 6.64 -2.92 -1.29
N ALA A 30 7.25 -2.40 -0.22
CA ALA A 30 8.58 -1.81 -0.28
C ALA A 30 9.67 -2.80 -0.72
N THR A 31 9.47 -4.12 -0.59
CA THR A 31 10.45 -5.11 -1.08
C THR A 31 10.61 -5.08 -2.60
N TYR A 32 9.62 -4.57 -3.34
CA TYR A 32 9.70 -4.44 -4.80
C TYR A 32 9.50 -2.99 -5.28
N VAL A 33 9.03 -2.07 -4.44
CA VAL A 33 9.02 -0.62 -4.71
C VAL A 33 9.62 0.13 -3.51
N PRO A 34 10.95 0.27 -3.40
CA PRO A 34 11.60 0.82 -2.21
C PRO A 34 11.15 2.25 -1.82
N GLY A 35 10.64 3.01 -2.78
CA GLY A 35 10.09 4.36 -2.56
C GLY A 35 8.62 4.40 -2.16
N TYR A 36 7.95 3.25 -1.97
CA TYR A 36 6.58 3.15 -1.46
C TYR A 36 6.58 3.26 0.07
N ARG A 37 6.02 4.35 0.60
CA ARG A 37 6.03 4.63 2.04
C ARG A 37 4.79 5.35 2.53
N LEU A 38 4.53 5.23 3.84
CA LEU A 38 3.58 6.08 4.53
C LEU A 38 4.12 7.50 4.66
N ARG A 39 3.24 8.49 4.45
CA ARG A 39 3.51 9.92 4.69
C ARG A 39 3.16 10.34 6.12
N ALA A 40 2.28 9.59 6.77
CA ALA A 40 1.85 9.73 8.15
C ALA A 40 1.32 8.39 8.64
N GLU A 41 1.23 8.21 9.95
CA GLU A 41 0.54 7.05 10.55
C GLU A 41 -0.91 6.95 10.05
N PRO A 42 -1.50 5.74 9.97
CA PRO A 42 -2.92 5.58 9.66
C PRO A 42 -3.78 6.46 10.57
N GLN A 43 -4.65 7.26 9.98
CA GLN A 43 -5.52 8.18 10.73
C GLN A 43 -6.91 7.57 10.86
N PHE A 44 -7.46 7.62 12.06
CA PHE A 44 -8.77 7.03 12.36
C PHE A 44 -9.77 8.13 12.73
N ASP A 45 -10.93 8.08 12.10
CA ASP A 45 -12.08 8.91 12.44
C ASP A 45 -13.15 8.03 13.07
N GLY A 46 -13.74 8.50 14.17
CA GLY A 46 -14.89 7.85 14.80
C GLY A 46 -16.12 7.78 13.87
N PRO A 47 -17.15 6.99 14.25
CA PRO A 47 -18.34 6.82 13.44
C PRO A 47 -19.12 8.12 13.27
N ARG A 48 -19.76 8.29 12.10
CA ARG A 48 -20.60 9.45 11.80
C ARG A 48 -21.91 9.04 11.15
N ASP A 49 -22.96 9.81 11.39
CA ASP A 49 -24.30 9.55 10.82
C ASP A 49 -24.30 9.67 9.29
N ASP A 50 -23.56 10.64 8.73
CA ASP A 50 -23.38 10.80 7.29
C ASP A 50 -22.55 9.67 6.65
N TRP A 51 -21.89 8.84 7.46
CA TRP A 51 -21.20 7.61 7.05
C TRP A 51 -21.96 6.33 7.44
N ALA A 52 -23.27 6.44 7.65
CA ALA A 52 -24.14 5.33 8.04
C ALA A 52 -23.63 4.59 9.31
N GLY A 53 -23.11 5.36 10.28
CA GLY A 53 -22.61 4.84 11.55
C GLY A 53 -21.25 4.13 11.45
N LYS A 54 -20.57 4.17 10.30
CA LYS A 54 -19.22 3.57 10.14
C LYS A 54 -18.14 4.57 10.55
N ALA A 55 -17.08 4.02 11.14
CA ALA A 55 -15.80 4.72 11.32
C ALA A 55 -14.97 4.63 10.03
N ARG A 56 -13.84 5.33 9.99
CA ARG A 56 -12.96 5.37 8.81
C ARG A 56 -11.49 5.28 9.19
N VAL A 57 -10.71 4.57 8.39
CA VAL A 57 -9.26 4.70 8.34
C VAL A 57 -8.84 5.43 7.07
N ALA A 58 -7.91 6.38 7.21
CA ALA A 58 -7.27 7.11 6.12
C ALA A 58 -5.78 6.79 6.09
N VAL A 59 -5.29 6.29 4.96
CA VAL A 59 -3.89 5.93 4.74
C VAL A 59 -3.30 6.87 3.69
N PHE A 60 -2.20 7.54 4.03
CA PHE A 60 -1.54 8.52 3.18
C PHE A 60 -0.21 7.97 2.69
N LEU A 61 -0.09 7.77 1.38
CA LEU A 61 1.07 7.16 0.75
C LEU A 61 1.82 8.16 -0.11
N GLU A 62 3.12 7.95 -0.19
CA GLU A 62 3.96 8.50 -1.24
C GLU A 62 4.70 7.37 -1.94
N VAL A 63 4.77 7.50 -3.26
CA VAL A 63 5.52 6.58 -4.11
C VAL A 63 6.53 7.39 -4.90
N LYS A 64 7.80 7.22 -4.53
CA LYS A 64 8.95 7.71 -5.27
C LYS A 64 9.46 6.59 -6.20
N GLY A 65 9.62 6.90 -7.48
CA GLY A 65 10.19 5.95 -8.43
C GLY A 65 11.68 5.72 -8.15
N ILE A 66 12.19 4.53 -8.43
CA ILE A 66 13.59 4.17 -8.20
C ILE A 66 14.55 4.91 -9.16
N GLY A 67 14.05 5.34 -10.32
CA GLY A 67 14.80 6.19 -11.24
C GLY A 67 15.57 5.45 -12.34
N ASP A 68 15.20 4.21 -12.66
CA ASP A 68 15.93 3.37 -13.63
C ASP A 68 15.99 3.98 -15.03
N TYR A 69 14.84 4.44 -15.54
CA TYR A 69 14.72 5.13 -16.84
C TYR A 69 13.91 6.42 -16.70
N LEU A 70 12.81 6.36 -15.94
CA LEU A 70 11.95 7.50 -15.68
C LEU A 70 12.46 8.30 -14.47
N PRO A 71 12.22 9.62 -14.39
CA PRO A 71 12.58 10.41 -13.23
C PRO A 71 11.90 9.93 -11.95
N ALA A 72 12.52 10.19 -10.79
CA ALA A 72 12.01 9.74 -9.48
C ALA A 72 10.59 10.22 -9.12
N TRP A 73 10.07 11.28 -9.75
CA TRP A 73 8.69 11.74 -9.52
C TRP A 73 7.64 10.83 -10.19
N ALA A 74 8.03 10.04 -11.19
CA ALA A 74 7.19 9.15 -11.98
C ALA A 74 6.88 7.82 -11.26
N GLY A 75 6.69 7.86 -9.94
CA GLY A 75 6.42 6.68 -9.11
C GLY A 75 5.12 5.94 -9.47
N ASN A 76 4.21 6.58 -10.20
CA ASN A 76 3.00 5.96 -10.76
C ASN A 76 3.31 4.93 -11.85
N LEU A 77 4.31 5.18 -12.69
CA LEU A 77 4.75 4.22 -13.71
C LEU A 77 5.64 3.15 -13.08
N ASP A 78 6.53 3.59 -12.19
CA ASP A 78 7.50 2.73 -11.52
C ASP A 78 6.84 1.60 -10.72
N ILE A 79 5.77 1.91 -9.96
CA ILE A 79 5.03 0.89 -9.21
C ILE A 79 4.36 -0.14 -10.11
N MET A 80 3.88 0.26 -11.30
CA MET A 80 3.28 -0.69 -12.25
C MET A 80 4.33 -1.64 -12.83
N THR A 81 5.48 -1.11 -13.25
CA THR A 81 6.55 -1.93 -13.84
C THR A 81 7.22 -2.84 -12.82
N ALA A 82 7.46 -2.34 -11.61
CA ALA A 82 8.00 -3.13 -10.52
C ALA A 82 7.05 -4.28 -10.09
N ALA A 83 5.75 -4.00 -10.01
CA ALA A 83 4.75 -5.03 -9.74
C ALA A 83 4.71 -6.09 -10.85
N ALA A 84 4.77 -5.68 -12.13
CA ALA A 84 4.82 -6.61 -13.26
C ALA A 84 6.07 -7.51 -13.22
N ALA A 85 7.25 -6.93 -12.92
CA ALA A 85 8.49 -7.68 -12.75
C ALA A 85 8.37 -8.71 -11.61
N ARG A 86 7.87 -8.28 -10.44
CA ARG A 86 7.67 -9.13 -9.26
C ARG A 86 6.73 -10.31 -9.56
N VAL A 87 5.64 -10.08 -10.29
CA VAL A 87 4.72 -11.15 -10.71
C VAL A 87 5.43 -12.13 -11.64
N GLY A 88 6.20 -11.63 -12.62
CA GLY A 88 7.00 -12.46 -13.52
C GLY A 88 7.96 -13.38 -12.78
N GLU A 89 8.70 -12.84 -11.80
CA GLU A 89 9.61 -13.61 -10.93
C GLU A 89 8.88 -14.71 -10.16
N GLN A 90 7.72 -14.40 -9.55
CA GLN A 90 6.96 -15.38 -8.79
C GLN A 90 6.41 -16.51 -9.67
N LEU A 91 5.95 -16.18 -10.89
CA LEU A 91 5.50 -17.18 -11.86
C LEU A 91 6.65 -18.08 -12.31
N ALA A 92 7.83 -17.50 -12.58
CA ALA A 92 9.03 -18.25 -12.94
C ALA A 92 9.47 -19.20 -11.81
N ALA A 93 9.51 -18.72 -10.57
CA ALA A 93 9.86 -19.52 -9.40
C ALA A 93 8.90 -20.71 -9.21
N ARG A 94 7.58 -20.48 -9.34
CA ARG A 94 6.56 -21.55 -9.24
C ARG A 94 6.67 -22.60 -10.34
N ARG A 95 7.04 -22.20 -11.56
CA ARG A 95 7.25 -23.14 -12.68
C ARG A 95 8.55 -23.95 -12.52
N GLY A 96 9.58 -23.35 -11.93
CA GLY A 96 10.86 -24.02 -11.66
C GLY A 96 10.81 -25.09 -10.56
N THR A 97 9.81 -25.02 -9.68
CA THR A 97 9.59 -25.99 -8.58
C THR A 97 8.78 -27.23 -8.96
N THR A 98 8.20 -27.29 -10.17
CA THR A 98 7.38 -28.44 -10.62
C THR A 98 8.23 -29.53 -11.28
N LYS A 99 9.29 -29.99 -10.61
CA LYS A 99 10.10 -31.15 -11.02
C LYS A 99 9.89 -32.32 -10.09
#